data_AF-A0A2W4K847-F1
#
_entry.id   AF-A0A2W4K847-F1
#
_cell.length_a   1.000
_cell.length_b   1.000
_cell.length_c   1.000
_cell.angle_alpha   90.00
_cell.angle_beta   90.00
_cell.angle_gamma   90.00
#
_symmetry.space_group_name_H-M   'P 1'
#
loop_
_entity.id
_entity.type
_entity.pdbx_description
1 polymer ?
#
loop_
_entity_poly.entity_id
_entity_poly.type
_entity_poly.pdbx_seq_one_letter_code
_entity_poly.pdbx_strand_id
1 'polypeptide(L)'
;MRYVEANLPETLSYVDLWCVSDIHRGHRLHDEKAWHALLDRIREDPHAYMVLNGDLVEAALRSSKYGDVYRSMPPGDERRILVRELEPVRDKILCITSGNHELRHRDSDENPAALIAERLGLEDRYHPDGVLLEVSFGRKHGTKGVPTSFLFYVTHGRGMGRLPGGNLNRIFELPRVVQAVDGYIMGHVHKPIIFVSRTNIPDPRNKTCSPRLQLYAIAGSFLEWGDYAEQNMLAPTVTAFPVARLFQKEKWHPCKLMGTMMGHIYSDGRKAVVVLTEVPNHGLDGVRGGASSGDRRRGGVGEADRAAS
;
A
#
# COMPACT_ATOMS: atom_id res chain seq x y z
N MET A 1 5.72 2.20 17.48
CA MET A 1 4.74 1.84 16.44
C MET A 1 3.38 1.69 17.10
N ARG A 2 2.31 2.24 16.50
CA ARG A 2 0.93 2.12 17.01
C ARG A 2 0.12 1.16 16.14
N TYR A 3 -0.80 0.43 16.75
CA TYR A 3 -1.83 -0.34 16.03
C TYR A 3 -3.07 0.54 15.85
N VAL A 4 -3.56 0.65 14.62
CA VAL A 4 -4.72 1.48 14.25
C VAL A 4 -5.72 0.62 13.50
N GLU A 5 -6.96 0.59 14.00
CA GLU A 5 -8.07 -0.12 13.39
C GLU A 5 -8.94 0.86 12.59
N ALA A 6 -8.98 0.70 11.28
CA ALA A 6 -9.87 1.42 10.38
C ALA A 6 -11.06 0.52 10.01
N ASN A 7 -12.14 0.63 10.79
CA ASN A 7 -13.40 -0.06 10.54
C ASN A 7 -14.26 0.76 9.56
N LEU A 8 -14.22 0.39 8.29
CA LEU A 8 -14.92 1.07 7.20
C LEU A 8 -16.31 0.43 6.94
N PRO A 9 -17.21 1.10 6.20
CA PRO A 9 -18.57 0.61 6.00
C PRO A 9 -18.65 -0.82 5.45
N GLU A 10 -19.54 -1.62 6.04
CA GLU A 10 -19.76 -3.02 5.67
C GLU A 10 -20.39 -3.20 4.28
N THR A 11 -20.91 -2.13 3.70
CA THR A 11 -21.50 -2.09 2.35
C THR A 11 -20.44 -1.99 1.25
N LEU A 12 -19.18 -1.71 1.60
CA LEU A 12 -18.10 -1.63 0.63
C LEU A 12 -17.70 -3.02 0.15
N SER A 13 -17.76 -3.24 -1.16
CA SER A 13 -17.22 -4.45 -1.82
C SER A 13 -15.71 -4.33 -2.11
N TYR A 14 -15.19 -3.11 -2.15
CA TYR A 14 -13.77 -2.81 -2.25
C TYR A 14 -13.43 -1.45 -1.65
N VAL A 15 -12.15 -1.24 -1.37
CA VAL A 15 -11.55 -0.01 -0.86
C VAL A 15 -10.32 0.33 -1.70
N ASP A 16 -10.19 1.57 -2.13
CA ASP A 16 -8.98 2.10 -2.76
C ASP A 16 -8.16 2.86 -1.72
N LEU A 17 -7.06 2.25 -1.27
CA LEU A 17 -6.15 2.81 -0.27
C LEU A 17 -5.01 3.59 -0.95
N TRP A 18 -5.09 4.92 -0.91
CA TRP A 18 -4.11 5.84 -1.46
C TRP A 18 -2.91 5.96 -0.52
N CYS A 19 -1.73 5.62 -1.05
CA CYS A 19 -0.45 5.72 -0.35
C CYS A 19 0.11 7.14 -0.52
N VAL A 20 -0.37 8.11 0.26
CA VAL A 20 0.05 9.52 0.17
C VAL A 20 1.19 9.79 1.16
N SER A 21 2.17 10.58 0.72
CA SER A 21 3.38 10.96 1.47
C SER A 21 3.98 12.21 0.82
N ASP A 22 4.98 12.80 1.46
CA ASP A 22 5.89 13.79 0.84
C ASP A 22 5.10 14.91 0.13
N ILE A 23 4.14 15.50 0.87
CA ILE A 23 3.32 16.62 0.41
C ILE A 23 4.17 17.88 0.32
N HIS A 24 5.10 18.09 1.27
CA HIS A 24 5.95 19.28 1.35
C HIS A 24 5.16 20.60 1.25
N ARG A 25 4.00 20.68 1.92
CA ARG A 25 3.22 21.92 1.92
C ARG A 25 4.08 23.06 2.47
N GLY A 26 4.17 24.15 1.71
CA GLY A 26 5.01 25.30 2.02
C GLY A 26 6.31 25.39 1.24
N HIS A 27 6.73 24.32 0.56
CA HIS A 27 7.83 24.40 -0.39
C HIS A 27 7.38 25.14 -1.67
N ARG A 28 8.26 25.98 -2.24
CA ARG A 28 7.97 26.77 -3.46
C ARG A 28 7.70 25.95 -4.74
N LEU A 29 8.04 24.66 -4.71
CA LEU A 29 7.90 23.70 -5.82
C LEU A 29 6.79 22.69 -5.53
N HIS A 30 5.97 22.93 -4.51
CA HIS A 30 4.81 22.11 -4.22
C HIS A 30 3.78 22.27 -5.34
N ASP A 31 3.45 21.16 -6.00
CA ASP A 31 2.39 21.07 -7.01
C ASP A 31 1.02 21.10 -6.33
N GLU A 32 0.59 22.32 -6.02
CA GLU A 32 -0.68 22.59 -5.38
C GLU A 32 -1.87 22.12 -6.23
N LYS A 33 -1.74 22.15 -7.56
CA LYS A 33 -2.83 21.72 -8.46
C LYS A 33 -3.04 20.21 -8.37
N ALA A 34 -1.97 19.42 -8.42
CA ALA A 34 -2.06 17.98 -8.26
C ALA A 34 -2.56 17.59 -6.86
N TRP A 35 -2.13 18.32 -5.82
CA TRP A 35 -2.60 18.09 -4.45
C TRP A 35 -4.12 18.27 -4.32
N HIS A 36 -4.65 19.41 -4.75
CA HIS A 36 -6.10 19.66 -4.71
C HIS A 36 -6.89 18.68 -5.58
N ALA A 37 -6.36 18.33 -6.76
CA ALA A 37 -6.99 17.33 -7.62
C ALA A 37 -7.07 15.94 -6.95
N LEU A 38 -6.06 15.54 -6.18
CA LEU A 38 -6.08 14.30 -5.41
C LEU A 38 -7.08 14.39 -4.25
N LEU A 39 -7.16 15.52 -3.55
CA LEU A 39 -8.15 15.74 -2.49
C LEU A 39 -9.59 15.66 -3.02
N ASP A 40 -9.88 16.33 -4.14
CA ASP A 40 -11.18 16.28 -4.80
C ASP A 40 -11.52 14.84 -5.18
N ARG A 41 -10.57 14.11 -5.76
CA ARG A 41 -10.74 12.70 -6.11
C ARG A 41 -11.11 11.83 -4.90
N ILE A 42 -10.41 12.00 -3.80
CA ILE A 42 -10.65 11.19 -2.60
C ILE A 42 -11.97 11.58 -1.94
N ARG A 43 -12.33 12.87 -1.96
CA ARG A 43 -13.59 13.38 -1.45
C ARG A 43 -14.79 12.81 -2.21
N GLU A 44 -14.74 12.80 -3.54
CA GLU A 44 -15.84 12.40 -4.41
C GLU A 44 -16.04 10.88 -4.48
N ASP A 45 -14.98 10.10 -4.33
CA ASP A 45 -15.02 8.65 -4.48
C ASP A 45 -15.33 7.96 -3.14
N PRO A 46 -16.50 7.30 -2.98
CA PRO A 46 -16.88 6.66 -1.72
C PRO A 46 -15.97 5.49 -1.33
N HIS A 47 -15.22 4.94 -2.29
CA HIS A 47 -14.27 3.85 -2.06
C HIS A 47 -12.85 4.34 -1.72
N ALA A 48 -12.57 5.64 -1.89
CA ALA A 48 -11.23 6.18 -1.67
C ALA A 48 -10.98 6.56 -0.21
N TYR A 49 -9.86 6.04 0.31
CA TYR A 49 -9.31 6.33 1.63
C TYR A 49 -7.79 6.50 1.51
N MET A 50 -7.15 7.22 2.41
CA MET A 50 -5.71 7.50 2.31
C MET A 50 -4.94 7.27 3.60
N VAL A 51 -3.65 7.00 3.46
CA VAL A 51 -2.66 7.19 4.53
C VAL A 51 -1.88 8.47 4.26
N LEU A 52 -1.46 9.17 5.31
CA LEU A 52 -0.58 10.34 5.23
C LEU A 52 0.78 9.99 5.84
N ASN A 53 1.76 9.67 5.01
CA ASN A 53 2.97 8.97 5.44
C ASN A 53 4.23 9.84 5.58
N GLY A 54 4.14 10.94 6.33
CA GLY A 54 5.28 11.82 6.63
C GLY A 54 5.64 12.81 5.53
N ASP A 55 6.48 13.79 5.88
CA ASP A 55 6.85 14.95 5.05
C ASP A 55 5.61 15.67 4.49
N LEU A 56 4.64 15.88 5.37
CA LEU A 56 3.36 16.55 5.09
C LEU A 56 3.56 18.06 4.89
N VAL A 57 4.46 18.64 5.67
CA VAL A 57 4.84 20.06 5.58
C VAL A 57 6.34 20.18 5.35
N GLU A 58 6.78 21.29 4.76
CA GLU A 58 8.21 21.48 4.52
C GLU A 58 8.97 21.68 5.84
N ALA A 59 8.37 22.35 6.82
CA ALA A 59 8.89 22.45 8.19
C ALA A 59 10.36 22.91 8.23
N ALA A 60 10.75 23.82 7.33
CA ALA A 60 12.12 24.31 7.23
C ALA A 60 12.51 25.13 8.49
N LEU A 61 13.67 24.81 9.06
CA LEU A 61 14.31 25.53 10.16
C LEU A 61 15.66 26.06 9.69
N ARG A 62 16.22 27.07 10.37
CA ARG A 62 17.56 27.62 10.02
C ARG A 62 18.66 26.57 10.12
N SER A 63 18.46 25.57 10.99
CA SER A 63 19.34 24.42 11.17
C SER A 63 19.08 23.29 10.16
N SER A 64 18.06 23.40 9.31
CA SER A 64 17.77 22.39 8.29
C SER A 64 18.92 22.30 7.31
N LYS A 65 19.51 21.10 7.22
CA LYS A 65 20.66 20.83 6.35
C LYS A 65 20.40 21.14 4.87
N TYR A 66 19.15 21.06 4.43
CA TYR A 66 18.74 21.21 3.03
C TYR A 66 17.41 22.00 2.84
N GLY A 67 16.91 22.64 3.90
CA GLY A 67 15.68 23.45 3.84
C GLY A 67 16.01 24.93 3.71
N ASP A 68 15.26 25.67 2.90
CA ASP A 68 15.44 27.11 2.73
C ASP A 68 14.30 27.88 3.41
N VAL A 69 14.53 28.29 4.66
CA VAL A 69 13.57 29.06 5.47
C VAL A 69 13.16 30.38 4.81
N TYR A 70 14.00 30.95 3.93
CA TYR A 70 13.70 32.22 3.27
C TYR A 70 12.84 32.04 2.02
N ARG A 71 12.76 30.81 1.49
CA ARG A 71 11.94 30.47 0.31
C ARG A 71 10.73 29.61 0.65
N SER A 72 10.71 29.01 1.83
CA SER A 72 9.56 28.28 2.36
C SER A 72 8.56 29.20 3.04
N MET A 73 7.31 28.75 3.06
CA MET A 73 6.27 29.35 3.89
C MET A 73 6.63 29.24 5.38
N PRO A 74 6.17 30.17 6.25
CA PRO A 74 6.35 30.01 7.68
C PRO A 74 5.74 28.69 8.19
N PRO A 75 6.44 27.87 9.01
CA PRO A 75 5.96 26.54 9.41
C PRO A 75 4.56 26.54 10.04
N GLY A 76 4.20 27.59 10.78
CA GLY A 76 2.86 27.72 11.36
C GLY A 76 1.76 27.90 10.31
N ASP A 77 2.05 28.59 9.20
CA ASP A 77 1.12 28.76 8.08
C ASP A 77 0.97 27.45 7.29
N GLU A 78 2.08 26.73 7.05
CA GLU A 78 2.08 25.42 6.37
C GLU A 78 1.08 24.47 7.03
N ARG A 79 1.17 24.31 8.35
CA ARG A 79 0.26 23.47 9.14
C ARG A 79 -1.19 23.95 9.05
N ARG A 80 -1.42 25.26 9.21
CA ARG A 80 -2.79 25.83 9.20
C ARG A 80 -3.48 25.62 7.86
N ILE A 81 -2.75 25.82 6.77
CA ILE A 81 -3.28 25.62 5.42
C ILE A 81 -3.55 24.15 5.18
N LEU A 82 -2.58 23.27 5.49
CA LEU A 82 -2.75 21.84 5.27
C LEU A 82 -3.93 21.27 6.07
N VAL A 83 -4.12 21.69 7.33
CA VAL A 83 -5.30 21.30 8.13
C VAL A 83 -6.59 21.72 7.43
N ARG A 84 -6.67 22.96 6.91
CA ARG A 84 -7.88 23.44 6.21
C ARG A 84 -8.16 22.65 4.93
N GLU A 85 -7.13 22.21 4.24
CA GLU A 85 -7.23 21.41 3.01
C GLU A 85 -7.64 19.95 3.30
N LEU A 86 -7.16 19.38 4.40
CA LEU A 86 -7.48 18.03 4.83
C LEU A 86 -8.85 17.91 5.53
N GLU A 87 -9.35 18.98 6.16
CA GLU A 87 -10.62 19.00 6.88
C GLU A 87 -11.81 18.39 6.09
N PRO A 88 -12.01 18.70 4.80
CA PRO A 88 -13.12 18.14 4.01
C PRO A 88 -13.03 16.63 3.71
N VAL A 89 -11.86 16.01 3.96
CA VAL A 89 -11.61 14.59 3.72
C VAL A 89 -11.09 13.86 4.96
N ARG A 90 -11.19 14.48 6.15
CA ARG A 90 -10.58 13.98 7.38
C ARG A 90 -11.05 12.57 7.76
N ASP A 91 -12.30 12.23 7.47
CA ASP A 91 -12.90 10.91 7.73
C ASP A 91 -12.30 9.81 6.84
N LYS A 92 -11.67 10.19 5.73
CA LYS A 92 -11.01 9.29 4.78
C LYS A 92 -9.52 9.07 5.07
N ILE A 93 -8.96 9.73 6.09
CA ILE A 93 -7.56 9.56 6.52
C ILE A 93 -7.47 8.42 7.53
N LEU A 94 -6.81 7.32 7.15
CA LEU A 94 -6.75 6.10 7.96
C LEU A 94 -5.60 6.07 8.96
N CYS A 95 -4.45 6.67 8.61
CA CYS A 95 -3.35 6.86 9.54
C CYS A 95 -2.44 8.00 9.12
N ILE A 96 -1.68 8.53 10.08
CA ILE A 96 -0.73 9.63 9.90
C ILE A 96 0.61 9.23 10.51
N THR A 97 1.71 9.44 9.79
CA THR A 97 3.07 9.30 10.32
C THR A 97 3.86 10.59 10.15
N SER A 98 5.00 10.68 10.84
CA SER A 98 5.96 11.77 10.63
C SER A 98 7.05 11.35 9.66
N GLY A 99 7.54 12.31 8.87
CA GLY A 99 8.74 12.16 8.09
C GLY A 99 9.90 12.94 8.69
N ASN A 100 11.03 12.94 7.99
CA ASN A 100 12.21 13.63 8.47
C ASN A 100 12.08 15.15 8.45
N HIS A 101 11.10 15.73 7.75
CA HIS A 101 10.79 17.16 7.80
C HIS A 101 10.11 17.52 9.12
N GLU A 102 9.11 16.76 9.56
CA GLU A 102 8.46 17.01 10.85
C GLU A 102 9.40 16.77 12.03
N LEU A 103 10.27 15.76 11.95
CA LEU A 103 11.23 15.43 13.02
C LEU A 103 12.31 16.50 13.23
N ARG A 104 12.40 17.53 12.38
CA ARG A 104 13.30 18.69 12.58
C ARG A 104 12.93 19.51 13.82
N HIS A 105 11.65 19.50 14.21
CA HIS A 105 11.11 20.28 15.32
C HIS A 105 11.13 19.52 16.66
N ARG A 106 11.93 18.45 16.76
CA ARG A 106 12.08 17.66 17.99
C ARG A 106 12.58 18.48 19.18
N ASP A 107 13.34 19.54 18.93
CA ASP A 107 13.93 20.40 19.97
C ASP A 107 12.91 21.39 20.55
N SER A 108 11.74 21.54 19.94
CA SER A 108 10.66 22.44 20.36
C SER A 108 9.42 21.73 20.89
N ASP A 109 9.46 20.40 21.07
CA ASP A 109 8.32 19.55 21.48
C ASP A 109 7.06 19.71 20.58
N GLU A 110 7.24 20.25 19.36
CA GLU A 110 6.17 20.52 18.41
C GLU A 110 6.38 19.69 17.15
N ASN A 111 5.96 18.42 17.14
CA ASN A 111 5.95 17.66 15.89
C ASN A 111 4.80 18.16 14.99
N PRO A 112 5.07 18.73 13.80
CA PRO A 112 4.02 19.29 12.96
C PRO A 112 2.94 18.28 12.56
N ALA A 113 3.29 17.02 12.27
CA ALA A 113 2.31 15.99 11.93
C ALA A 113 1.44 15.60 13.13
N ALA A 114 2.00 15.58 14.35
CA ALA A 114 1.22 15.37 15.57
C ALA A 114 0.18 16.48 15.76
N LEU A 115 0.59 17.74 15.57
CA LEU A 115 -0.30 18.90 15.68
C LEU A 115 -1.37 18.93 14.58
N ILE A 116 -1.03 18.49 13.36
CA ILE A 116 -2.01 18.33 12.28
C ILE A 116 -3.03 17.26 12.65
N ALA A 117 -2.57 16.11 13.15
CA ALA A 117 -3.45 15.03 13.60
C ALA A 117 -4.38 15.51 14.73
N GLU A 118 -3.86 16.27 15.69
CA GLU A 118 -4.64 16.88 16.78
C GLU A 118 -5.73 17.80 16.26
N ARG A 119 -5.38 18.69 15.33
CA ARG A 119 -6.34 19.66 14.78
C ARG A 119 -7.45 19.00 13.96
N LEU A 120 -7.17 17.84 13.36
CA LEU A 120 -8.16 17.05 12.62
C LEU A 120 -8.96 16.10 13.53
N GLY A 121 -8.59 15.96 14.81
CA GLY A 121 -9.17 14.98 15.74
C GLY A 121 -8.83 13.53 15.38
N LEU A 122 -7.61 13.29 14.91
CA LEU A 122 -7.09 12.00 14.42
C LEU A 122 -5.83 11.57 15.21
N GLU A 123 -5.66 12.03 16.44
CA GLU A 123 -4.50 11.74 17.29
C GLU A 123 -4.35 10.23 17.54
N ASP A 124 -5.46 9.50 17.60
CA ASP A 124 -5.53 8.05 17.77
C ASP A 124 -5.01 7.30 16.53
N ARG A 125 -4.94 7.95 15.37
CA ARG A 125 -4.44 7.40 14.10
C ARG A 125 -3.02 7.83 13.77
N TYR A 126 -2.40 8.64 14.63
CA TYR A 126 -1.05 9.15 14.44
C TYR A 126 0.00 8.34 15.21
N HIS A 127 1.17 8.16 14.60
CA HIS A 127 2.39 7.77 15.31
C HIS A 127 3.63 8.27 14.55
N PRO A 128 4.63 8.88 15.21
CA PRO A 128 5.79 9.48 14.53
C PRO A 128 6.56 8.48 13.66
N ASP A 129 6.89 7.30 14.17
CA ASP A 129 7.78 6.37 13.45
C ASP A 129 7.07 5.41 12.48
N GLY A 130 5.82 5.05 12.75
CA GLY A 130 5.10 4.05 11.96
C GLY A 130 3.87 3.46 12.64
N VAL A 131 2.99 2.92 11.81
CA VAL A 131 1.66 2.41 12.16
C VAL A 131 1.46 1.01 11.59
N LEU A 132 0.90 0.10 12.39
CA LEU A 132 0.21 -1.10 11.90
C LEU A 132 -1.24 -0.72 11.63
N LEU A 133 -1.59 -0.58 10.37
CA LEU A 133 -2.92 -0.20 9.95
C LEU A 133 -3.71 -1.44 9.57
N GLU A 134 -4.74 -1.77 10.33
CA GLU A 134 -5.73 -2.77 9.96
C GLU A 134 -6.91 -2.09 9.26
N VAL A 135 -7.16 -2.44 7.99
CA VAL A 135 -8.29 -1.93 7.23
C VAL A 135 -9.34 -3.03 7.12
N SER A 136 -10.45 -2.83 7.84
CA SER A 136 -11.56 -3.77 7.92
C SER A 136 -12.79 -3.21 7.20
N PHE A 137 -13.34 -3.96 6.26
CA PHE A 137 -14.54 -3.55 5.51
C PHE A 137 -15.30 -4.74 4.94
N GLY A 138 -16.52 -4.47 4.46
CA GLY A 138 -17.38 -5.48 3.86
C GLY A 138 -17.94 -6.49 4.87
N ARG A 139 -19.08 -7.11 4.56
CA ARG A 139 -19.60 -8.27 5.30
C ARG A 139 -19.92 -9.43 4.38
N LYS A 140 -19.44 -10.62 4.73
CA LYS A 140 -19.80 -11.85 4.02
C LYS A 140 -21.30 -12.12 4.20
N HIS A 141 -22.07 -12.05 3.11
CA HIS A 141 -23.50 -12.35 3.11
C HIS A 141 -23.75 -13.79 3.61
N GLY A 142 -24.63 -13.97 4.61
CA GLY A 142 -25.13 -15.29 5.05
C GLY A 142 -24.37 -16.02 6.16
N THR A 143 -23.40 -15.41 6.85
CA THR A 143 -22.88 -15.89 8.14
C THR A 143 -22.82 -14.70 9.12
N LYS A 144 -22.76 -14.92 10.43
CA LYS A 144 -22.50 -13.87 11.45
C LYS A 144 -21.17 -13.16 11.12
N GLY A 145 -21.19 -12.24 10.16
CA GLY A 145 -20.11 -12.04 9.20
C GLY A 145 -18.93 -11.29 9.81
N VAL A 146 -17.78 -11.97 9.87
CA VAL A 146 -16.48 -11.35 10.15
C VAL A 146 -16.12 -10.47 8.94
N PRO A 147 -15.75 -9.19 9.15
CA PRO A 147 -15.35 -8.30 8.07
C PRO A 147 -14.08 -8.82 7.37
N THR A 148 -13.89 -8.38 6.11
CA THR A 148 -12.61 -8.61 5.44
C THR A 148 -11.60 -7.62 6.00
N SER A 149 -10.47 -8.13 6.49
CA SER A 149 -9.38 -7.32 7.05
C SER A 149 -8.10 -7.52 6.24
N PHE A 150 -7.35 -6.42 6.10
CA PHE A 150 -6.01 -6.35 5.55
C PHE A 150 -5.11 -5.57 6.52
N LEU A 151 -3.90 -6.06 6.77
CA LEU A 151 -2.94 -5.45 7.68
C LEU A 151 -1.76 -4.87 6.91
N PHE A 152 -1.46 -3.59 7.13
CA PHE A 152 -0.35 -2.86 6.52
C PHE A 152 0.64 -2.38 7.58
N TYR A 153 1.93 -2.38 7.24
CA TYR A 153 2.92 -1.60 7.97
C TYR A 153 3.24 -0.31 7.20
N VAL A 154 2.95 0.83 7.82
CA VAL A 154 3.10 2.16 7.24
C VAL A 154 4.21 2.89 7.99
N THR A 155 5.22 3.36 7.28
CA THR A 155 6.33 4.15 7.86
C THR A 155 6.88 5.09 6.80
N HIS A 156 7.27 6.31 7.16
CA HIS A 156 7.86 7.23 6.19
C HIS A 156 9.12 6.64 5.55
N GLY A 157 9.89 5.88 6.33
CA GLY A 157 11.10 5.21 5.88
C GLY A 157 12.32 6.11 5.93
N ARG A 158 13.37 5.71 5.21
CA ARG A 158 14.64 6.45 5.12
C ARG A 158 15.46 5.99 3.90
N GLY A 159 16.34 6.87 3.41
CA GLY A 159 17.38 6.54 2.44
C GLY A 159 17.34 7.41 1.19
N MET A 160 18.46 7.44 0.46
CA MET A 160 18.62 8.28 -0.73
C MET A 160 19.01 7.44 -1.95
N GLY A 161 18.24 6.39 -2.25
CA GLY A 161 18.52 5.56 -3.42
C GLY A 161 18.40 6.38 -4.70
N ARG A 162 19.54 6.63 -5.36
CA ARG A 162 19.59 7.36 -6.64
C ARG A 162 18.86 6.59 -7.73
N LEU A 163 19.03 5.27 -7.75
CA LEU A 163 18.43 4.35 -8.72
C LEU A 163 17.24 3.57 -8.10
N PRO A 164 16.25 3.15 -8.91
CA PRO A 164 15.07 2.42 -8.43
C PRO A 164 15.40 1.17 -7.61
N GLY A 165 16.41 0.39 -8.01
CA GLY A 165 16.81 -0.82 -7.27
C GLY A 165 17.26 -0.54 -5.84
N GLY A 166 17.90 0.60 -5.59
CA GLY A 166 18.28 1.01 -4.24
C GLY A 166 17.09 1.28 -3.34
N ASN A 167 16.03 1.89 -3.87
CA ASN A 167 14.80 2.19 -3.12
C ASN A 167 13.96 0.93 -2.90
N LEU A 168 13.87 0.07 -3.92
CA LEU A 168 13.19 -1.21 -3.82
C LEU A 168 13.83 -2.07 -2.71
N ASN A 169 15.16 -2.15 -2.66
CA ASN A 169 15.86 -2.86 -1.59
C ASN A 169 15.47 -2.35 -0.18
N ARG A 170 15.23 -1.04 0.01
CA ARG A 170 14.83 -0.49 1.31
C ARG A 170 13.45 -0.96 1.74
N ILE A 171 12.46 -0.90 0.85
CA ILE A 171 11.12 -1.37 1.22
C ILE A 171 11.10 -2.90 1.46
N PHE A 172 11.97 -3.66 0.78
CA PHE A 172 12.18 -5.09 1.03
C PHE A 172 12.90 -5.44 2.34
N GLU A 173 13.43 -4.45 3.06
CA GLU A 173 13.94 -4.66 4.42
C GLU A 173 12.83 -4.63 5.47
N LEU A 174 11.68 -4.02 5.17
CA LEU A 174 10.57 -3.87 6.13
C LEU A 174 9.99 -5.20 6.65
N PRO A 175 9.93 -6.30 5.86
CA PRO A 175 9.58 -7.62 6.39
C PRO A 175 10.50 -8.13 7.51
N ARG A 176 11.73 -7.61 7.64
CA ARG A 176 12.62 -7.93 8.76
C ARG A 176 12.26 -7.19 10.05
N VAL A 177 11.47 -6.12 9.93
CA VAL A 177 10.99 -5.30 11.06
C VAL A 177 9.63 -5.80 11.53
N VAL A 178 8.67 -5.87 10.61
CA VAL A 178 7.31 -6.35 10.87
C VAL A 178 7.02 -7.49 9.92
N GLN A 179 6.83 -8.69 10.45
CA GLN A 179 6.49 -9.87 9.67
C GLN A 179 4.97 -10.04 9.57
N ALA A 180 4.56 -10.86 8.60
CA ALA A 180 3.19 -11.36 8.47
C ALA A 180 2.11 -10.28 8.25
N VAL A 181 2.44 -9.15 7.63
CA VAL A 181 1.46 -8.19 7.11
C VAL A 181 1.13 -8.44 5.63
N ASP A 182 0.00 -7.92 5.17
CA ASP A 182 -0.46 -7.98 3.76
C ASP A 182 0.21 -6.93 2.88
N GLY A 183 0.76 -5.87 3.46
CA GLY A 183 1.57 -4.92 2.70
C GLY A 183 2.42 -3.95 3.53
N TYR A 184 3.31 -3.26 2.82
CA TYR A 184 4.23 -2.26 3.35
C TYR A 184 4.09 -0.98 2.55
N ILE A 185 3.97 0.15 3.24
CA ILE A 185 3.84 1.49 2.64
C ILE A 185 4.99 2.36 3.15
N MET A 186 5.77 2.90 2.22
CA MET A 186 6.94 3.76 2.47
C MET A 186 6.83 5.09 1.72
N GLY A 187 7.43 6.17 2.21
CA GLY A 187 7.56 7.47 1.54
C GLY A 187 9.02 7.83 1.23
N HIS A 188 9.38 9.10 1.44
CA HIS A 188 10.72 9.65 1.59
C HIS A 188 11.58 9.73 0.32
N VAL A 189 11.51 8.73 -0.56
CA VAL A 189 12.39 8.65 -1.75
C VAL A 189 11.79 9.31 -2.98
N HIS A 190 10.55 9.80 -2.89
CA HIS A 190 9.78 10.54 -3.91
C HIS A 190 9.61 9.79 -5.24
N LYS A 191 9.88 8.48 -5.25
CA LYS A 191 9.89 7.64 -6.46
C LYS A 191 8.78 6.60 -6.32
N PRO A 192 7.61 6.84 -6.93
CA PRO A 192 6.49 5.96 -6.77
C PRO A 192 6.80 4.59 -7.36
N ILE A 193 6.69 3.56 -6.53
CA ILE A 193 6.95 2.17 -6.90
C ILE A 193 5.83 1.31 -6.33
N ILE A 194 5.37 0.35 -7.15
CA ILE A 194 4.53 -0.73 -6.69
C ILE A 194 5.16 -2.07 -7.05
N PHE A 195 5.24 -2.96 -6.07
CA PHE A 195 5.73 -4.32 -6.25
C PHE A 195 4.87 -5.26 -5.43
N VAL A 196 4.65 -6.47 -5.93
CA VAL A 196 3.96 -7.52 -5.18
C VAL A 196 4.84 -8.75 -5.11
N SER A 197 5.01 -9.25 -3.89
CA SER A 197 5.70 -10.48 -3.61
C SER A 197 4.74 -11.51 -3.00
N ARG A 198 5.23 -12.73 -2.86
CA ARG A 198 4.56 -13.80 -2.13
C ARG A 198 5.52 -14.39 -1.12
N THR A 199 5.09 -14.50 0.12
CA THR A 199 5.84 -15.17 1.19
C THR A 199 5.03 -16.31 1.77
N ASN A 200 5.69 -17.33 2.31
CA ASN A 200 5.04 -18.44 2.98
C ASN A 200 5.10 -18.19 4.49
N ILE A 201 3.93 -18.10 5.13
CA ILE A 201 3.82 -17.80 6.56
C ILE A 201 3.51 -19.10 7.30
N PRO A 202 4.42 -19.58 8.17
CA PRO A 202 4.14 -20.73 9.01
C PRO A 202 3.15 -20.35 10.12
N ASP A 203 2.20 -21.23 10.37
CA ASP A 203 1.29 -21.20 11.52
C ASP A 203 1.52 -22.48 12.34
N PRO A 204 2.39 -22.45 13.35
CA PRO A 204 2.69 -23.61 14.17
C PRO A 204 1.50 -24.10 15.01
N ARG A 205 0.53 -23.21 15.34
CA ARG A 205 -0.65 -23.57 16.13
C ARG A 205 -1.56 -24.48 15.33
N ASN A 206 -1.76 -24.14 14.05
CA ASN A 206 -2.57 -24.93 13.12
C ASN A 206 -1.77 -25.97 12.34
N LYS A 207 -0.44 -26.01 12.49
CA LYS A 207 0.50 -26.90 11.76
C LYS A 207 0.39 -26.74 10.24
N THR A 208 0.14 -25.52 9.78
CA THR A 208 0.00 -25.18 8.37
C THR A 208 1.05 -24.17 7.94
N CYS A 209 1.30 -24.07 6.65
CA CYS A 209 2.07 -22.98 6.07
C CYS A 209 1.26 -22.42 4.90
N SER A 210 0.83 -21.17 5.01
CA SER A 210 -0.03 -20.55 4.00
C SER A 210 0.73 -19.48 3.22
N PRO A 211 0.59 -19.44 1.88
CA PRO A 211 1.10 -18.32 1.13
C PRO A 211 0.33 -17.04 1.47
N ARG A 212 1.05 -15.92 1.60
CA ARG A 212 0.49 -14.57 1.72
C ARG A 212 1.09 -13.69 0.64
N LEU A 213 0.22 -13.05 -0.13
CA LEU A 213 0.61 -11.97 -1.03
C LEU A 213 0.99 -10.74 -0.19
N GLN A 214 2.05 -10.06 -0.59
CA GLN A 214 2.56 -8.87 0.08
C GLN A 214 2.72 -7.75 -0.93
N LEU A 215 2.04 -6.64 -0.68
CA LEU A 215 2.24 -5.40 -1.42
C LEU A 215 3.40 -4.60 -0.85
N TYR A 216 4.19 -4.00 -1.72
CA TYR A 216 5.23 -3.04 -1.41
C TYR A 216 4.91 -1.78 -2.21
N ALA A 217 4.52 -0.72 -1.51
CA ALA A 217 4.18 0.56 -2.11
C ALA A 217 5.13 1.64 -1.58
N ILE A 218 5.80 2.33 -2.49
CA ILE A 218 6.56 3.54 -2.21
C ILE A 218 5.74 4.70 -2.77
N ALA A 219 5.32 5.62 -1.92
CA ALA A 219 4.62 6.83 -2.31
C ALA A 219 5.51 7.77 -3.13
N GLY A 220 4.89 8.53 -4.04
CA GLY A 220 5.55 9.65 -4.70
C GLY A 220 5.54 10.89 -3.82
N SER A 221 5.76 12.04 -4.45
CA SER A 221 5.76 13.34 -3.79
C SER A 221 5.00 14.35 -4.63
N PHE A 222 4.47 15.39 -3.98
CA PHE A 222 3.92 16.58 -4.63
C PHE A 222 4.98 17.65 -4.92
N LEU A 223 6.27 17.31 -4.84
CA LEU A 223 7.36 18.24 -5.10
C LEU A 223 7.82 18.14 -6.56
N GLU A 224 7.71 19.23 -7.31
CA GLU A 224 8.26 19.34 -8.65
C GLU A 224 9.79 19.32 -8.65
N TRP A 225 10.39 18.94 -9.79
CA TRP A 225 11.84 18.86 -9.91
C TRP A 225 12.50 20.24 -9.95
N GLY A 226 13.53 20.44 -9.12
CA GLY A 226 14.32 21.66 -9.05
C GLY A 226 15.10 21.76 -7.74
N ASP A 227 15.66 22.93 -7.43
CA ASP A 227 16.41 23.21 -6.19
C ASP A 227 17.39 22.09 -5.80
N TYR A 228 17.21 21.50 -4.62
CA TYR A 228 18.04 20.46 -4.06
C TYR A 228 18.18 19.26 -5.00
N ALA A 229 17.10 18.90 -5.71
CA ALA A 229 17.12 17.79 -6.64
C ALA A 229 18.06 18.09 -7.83
N GLU A 230 17.98 19.29 -8.39
CA GLU A 230 18.85 19.73 -9.48
C GLU A 230 20.30 19.86 -9.02
N GLN A 231 20.55 20.49 -7.86
CA GLN A 231 21.88 20.66 -7.26
C GLN A 231 22.60 19.32 -7.02
N ASN A 232 21.85 18.27 -6.68
CA ASN A 232 22.39 16.93 -6.40
C ASN A 232 22.27 15.96 -7.58
N MET A 233 21.95 16.48 -8.77
CA MET A 233 21.79 15.71 -10.01
C MET A 233 20.83 14.52 -9.82
N LEU A 234 19.76 14.72 -9.05
CA LEU A 234 18.69 13.74 -8.92
C LEU A 234 17.80 13.83 -10.17
N ALA A 235 17.38 12.68 -10.69
CA ALA A 235 16.48 12.66 -11.84
C ALA A 235 15.09 13.20 -11.45
N PRO A 236 14.39 13.89 -12.36
CA PRO A 236 12.98 14.21 -12.20
C PRO A 236 12.14 12.97 -11.88
N THR A 237 11.15 13.14 -11.01
CA THR A 237 10.19 12.11 -10.62
C THR A 237 8.79 12.54 -11.02
N VAL A 238 7.91 11.57 -11.23
CA VAL A 238 6.50 11.85 -11.54
C VAL A 238 5.73 12.15 -10.26
N THR A 239 4.83 13.14 -10.31
CA THR A 239 3.81 13.35 -9.27
C THR A 239 2.78 12.24 -9.39
N ALA A 240 3.02 11.15 -8.68
CA ALA A 240 2.16 9.97 -8.74
C ALA A 240 2.14 9.18 -7.44
N PHE A 241 0.99 8.60 -7.13
CA PHE A 241 0.77 7.89 -5.87
C PHE A 241 0.26 6.47 -6.12
N PRO A 242 0.86 5.46 -5.49
CA PRO A 242 0.31 4.11 -5.49
C PRO A 242 -1.04 4.06 -4.77
N VAL A 243 -1.95 3.26 -5.29
CA VAL A 243 -3.26 2.97 -4.69
C VAL A 243 -3.43 1.47 -4.62
N ALA A 244 -3.67 0.96 -3.42
CA ALA A 244 -3.96 -0.44 -3.20
C ALA A 244 -5.49 -0.64 -3.18
N ARG A 245 -6.04 -1.25 -4.23
CA ARG A 245 -7.44 -1.69 -4.23
C ARG A 245 -7.56 -3.00 -3.46
N LEU A 246 -8.24 -2.95 -2.34
CA LEU A 246 -8.53 -4.07 -1.46
C LEU A 246 -9.94 -4.57 -1.79
N PHE A 247 -10.08 -5.86 -2.08
CA PHE A 247 -11.40 -6.45 -2.35
C PHE A 247 -11.91 -7.19 -1.13
N GLN A 248 -13.22 -7.19 -0.95
CA GLN A 248 -13.89 -8.06 0.01
C GLN A 248 -13.64 -9.53 -0.36
N LYS A 249 -13.33 -10.37 0.62
CA LYS A 249 -13.16 -11.82 0.40
C LYS A 249 -14.52 -12.48 0.12
N GLU A 250 -14.75 -12.92 -1.11
CA GLU A 250 -15.88 -13.79 -1.46
C GLU A 250 -15.57 -15.28 -1.19
N LYS A 251 -16.62 -16.12 -1.15
CA LYS A 251 -16.50 -17.57 -0.91
C LYS A 251 -15.76 -18.24 -2.09
N TRP A 252 -14.77 -19.06 -1.76
CA TRP A 252 -13.95 -19.88 -2.68
C TRP A 252 -14.82 -20.61 -3.73
N HIS A 253 -14.64 -20.30 -5.02
CA HIS A 253 -15.17 -21.07 -6.15
C HIS A 253 -13.98 -21.46 -7.05
N PRO A 254 -13.75 -22.76 -7.33
CA PRO A 254 -12.53 -23.24 -7.99
C PRO A 254 -12.30 -22.76 -9.44
N CYS A 255 -13.23 -21.98 -10.02
CA CYS A 255 -13.14 -21.46 -11.39
C CYS A 255 -13.20 -19.92 -11.50
N LYS A 256 -13.08 -19.18 -10.39
CA LYS A 256 -13.06 -17.70 -10.39
C LYS A 256 -12.01 -17.17 -9.40
N LEU A 257 -10.73 -17.36 -9.73
CA LEU A 257 -9.59 -16.74 -9.03
C LEU A 257 -9.40 -15.32 -9.56
N MET A 258 -10.00 -14.30 -8.93
CA MET A 258 -9.67 -12.89 -9.24
C MET A 258 -9.85 -11.98 -8.02
N GLY A 259 -8.77 -11.28 -7.66
CA GLY A 259 -8.80 -10.00 -6.94
C GLY A 259 -8.65 -10.08 -5.43
N THR A 260 -7.42 -10.17 -4.91
CA THR A 260 -7.17 -9.93 -3.48
C THR A 260 -6.47 -8.59 -3.22
N MET A 261 -5.73 -8.03 -4.19
CA MET A 261 -5.22 -6.66 -4.15
C MET A 261 -4.83 -6.18 -5.55
N MET A 262 -5.24 -4.97 -5.97
CA MET A 262 -4.70 -4.32 -7.19
C MET A 262 -3.85 -3.11 -6.81
N GLY A 263 -2.78 -2.90 -7.57
CA GLY A 263 -1.93 -1.72 -7.46
C GLY A 263 -2.18 -0.75 -8.61
N HIS A 264 -2.64 0.46 -8.32
CA HIS A 264 -2.76 1.53 -9.32
C HIS A 264 -1.68 2.59 -9.07
N ILE A 265 -1.13 3.21 -10.11
CA ILE A 265 -0.30 4.41 -9.99
C ILE A 265 -0.97 5.50 -10.83
N TYR A 266 -1.32 6.61 -10.21
CA TYR A 266 -2.00 7.75 -10.86
C TYR A 266 -1.00 8.85 -11.18
N SER A 267 -0.93 9.33 -12.42
CA SER A 267 -0.06 10.45 -12.84
C SER A 267 -0.76 11.32 -13.90
N ASP A 268 -0.77 12.64 -13.73
CA ASP A 268 -1.13 13.65 -14.75
C ASP A 268 -2.36 13.32 -15.62
N GLY A 269 -3.49 13.03 -14.98
CA GLY A 269 -4.76 12.76 -15.70
C GLY A 269 -4.74 11.53 -16.61
N ARG A 270 -3.71 10.67 -16.54
CA ARG A 270 -3.57 9.44 -17.31
C ARG A 270 -3.49 8.23 -16.38
N LYS A 271 -4.19 7.16 -16.75
CA LYS A 271 -4.31 5.93 -15.96
C LYS A 271 -3.30 4.89 -16.48
N ALA A 272 -2.24 4.62 -15.72
CA ALA A 272 -1.41 3.43 -15.93
C ALA A 272 -1.88 2.33 -14.97
N VAL A 273 -2.30 1.19 -15.50
CA VAL A 273 -2.84 0.08 -14.71
C VAL A 273 -1.83 -1.05 -14.67
N VAL A 274 -1.31 -1.38 -13.49
CA VAL A 274 -0.60 -2.65 -13.27
C VAL A 274 -1.62 -3.64 -12.70
N VAL A 275 -2.19 -4.46 -13.58
CA VAL A 275 -3.09 -5.55 -13.18
C VAL A 275 -2.25 -6.76 -12.82
N LEU A 276 -2.26 -7.15 -11.55
CA LEU A 276 -1.73 -8.44 -11.13
C LEU A 276 -2.90 -9.42 -11.05
N THR A 277 -3.02 -10.25 -12.07
CA THR A 277 -3.89 -11.42 -12.09
C THR A 277 -3.00 -12.65 -11.97
N GLU A 278 -3.22 -13.52 -10.99
CA GLU A 278 -2.63 -14.86 -11.04
C GLU A 278 -3.18 -15.58 -12.28
N VAL A 279 -2.31 -15.91 -13.22
CA VAL A 279 -2.68 -16.80 -14.34
C VAL A 279 -2.82 -18.20 -13.76
N PRO A 280 -3.95 -18.89 -13.94
CA PRO A 280 -4.09 -20.27 -13.52
C PRO A 280 -2.97 -21.11 -14.14
N ASN A 281 -2.23 -21.84 -13.31
CA ASN A 281 -1.38 -22.90 -13.81
C ASN A 281 -2.32 -24.03 -14.29
N HIS A 282 -2.66 -24.05 -15.57
CA HIS A 282 -3.23 -25.25 -16.17
C HIS A 282 -2.17 -26.33 -16.02
N GLY A 283 -2.42 -27.27 -15.11
CA GLY A 283 -1.44 -28.24 -14.69
C GLY A 283 -0.73 -28.91 -15.86
N LEU A 284 0.58 -29.02 -15.78
CA LEU A 284 1.32 -30.13 -16.37
C LEU A 284 1.03 -31.42 -15.57
N ASP A 285 -0.25 -31.72 -15.35
CA ASP A 285 -0.71 -33.06 -14.97
C ASP A 285 -1.17 -33.74 -16.26
N GLY A 286 -0.19 -34.00 -17.13
CA GLY A 286 -0.38 -34.53 -18.47
C GLY A 286 0.68 -35.53 -18.90
N VAL A 287 1.43 -36.12 -17.97
CA VAL A 287 2.22 -37.35 -18.22
C VAL A 287 2.26 -38.19 -16.94
N ARG A 288 1.13 -38.81 -16.56
CA ARG A 288 1.19 -40.03 -15.76
C ARG A 288 1.21 -41.21 -16.73
N GLY A 289 2.38 -41.83 -16.82
CA GLY A 289 2.62 -43.05 -17.57
C GLY A 289 1.58 -44.12 -17.21
N GLY A 290 1.19 -44.87 -18.24
CA GLY A 290 0.23 -45.96 -18.12
C GLY A 290 0.69 -47.01 -17.12
N ALA A 291 -0.19 -47.31 -16.17
CA ALA A 291 -0.26 -48.57 -15.47
C ALA A 291 -1.73 -48.84 -15.15
N SER A 292 -2.47 -49.32 -16.15
CA SER A 292 -3.80 -49.87 -15.95
C SER A 292 -3.69 -51.21 -15.22
N SER A 293 -3.89 -51.19 -13.90
CA SER A 293 -4.31 -52.37 -13.15
C SER A 293 -5.84 -52.42 -13.16
N GLY A 294 -6.38 -53.14 -14.14
CA GLY A 294 -7.81 -53.42 -14.23
C GLY A 294 -8.10 -54.85 -13.80
N ASP A 295 -8.46 -55.05 -12.54
CA ASP A 295 -9.14 -56.26 -12.08
C ASP A 295 -10.58 -55.91 -11.72
N ARG A 296 -11.51 -56.37 -12.57
CA ARG A 296 -12.72 -57.13 -12.21
C ARG A 296 -13.67 -57.19 -13.40
N ARG A 297 -13.89 -58.39 -13.94
CA ARG A 297 -15.24 -58.94 -14.20
C ARG A 297 -15.17 -60.45 -14.47
N ARG A 298 -16.05 -61.17 -13.78
CA ARG A 298 -16.34 -62.60 -13.89
C ARG A 298 -17.16 -62.91 -15.14
N GLY A 299 -17.06 -64.17 -15.61
CA GLY A 299 -17.88 -64.81 -16.65
C GLY A 299 -17.16 -64.81 -17.99
N GLY A 300 -16.86 -65.91 -18.67
CA GLY A 300 -17.30 -67.30 -18.57
C GLY A 300 -17.22 -67.88 -19.99
N VAL A 301 -16.63 -69.07 -20.11
CA VAL A 301 -16.75 -70.05 -21.22
C VAL A 301 -16.09 -69.72 -22.57
N GLY A 302 -15.25 -70.64 -23.06
CA GLY A 302 -15.08 -70.85 -24.51
C GLY A 302 -13.64 -71.01 -25.01
N GLU A 303 -12.99 -72.11 -24.66
CA GLU A 303 -11.82 -72.65 -25.37
C GLU A 303 -12.27 -73.16 -26.75
N ALA A 304 -11.63 -72.71 -27.83
CA ALA A 304 -11.75 -73.33 -29.14
C ALA A 304 -10.43 -73.15 -29.91
N ASP A 305 -9.70 -74.26 -29.98
CA ASP A 305 -8.51 -74.49 -30.78
C ASP A 305 -8.69 -74.03 -32.23
N ARG A 306 -7.66 -73.36 -32.75
CA ARG A 306 -7.44 -73.22 -34.19
C ARG A 306 -6.73 -74.46 -34.71
N ALA A 307 -7.48 -75.29 -35.43
CA ALA A 307 -6.93 -76.26 -36.37
C ALA A 307 -6.49 -75.54 -37.67
N ALA A 308 -5.32 -75.98 -38.14
CA ALA A 308 -4.80 -75.99 -39.52
C ALA A 308 -5.67 -75.38 -40.64
N SER A 309 -5.11 -74.42 -41.39
CA SER A 309 -4.78 -74.54 -42.83
C SER A 309 -3.83 -73.41 -43.24
#